data_AF-A0A6J6H1N6-F1
#
_entry.id   AF-A0A6J6H1N6-F1
#
_cell.length_a   1.000
_cell.length_b   1.000
_cell.length_c   1.000
_cell.angle_alpha   90.00
_cell.angle_beta   90.00
_cell.angle_gamma   90.00
#
_symmetry.space_group_name_H-M   'P 1'
#
loop_
_entity.id
_entity.type
_entity.pdbx_description
1 polymer ?
#
loop_
_entity_poly.entity_id
_entity_poly.type
_entity_poly.pdbx_seq_one_letter_code
_entity_poly.pdbx_strand_id
1 'polypeptide(L)'
;MSEHTKVDEFLTSLISICKPLESFDMPLLDAHGATLADDVYAGERLVLRAGARIRATQIGLAASIGLDHLPTRPHPRVVVLSAGPDLVEPGKSLTGDEEFETNSWLLTTAVRETGAIGYRVHSIPEDEEQLQRVIEDQLVRADLIIISGERQDDSFDLITRTLSKLGEITTVDLAIEASGRHNFGTIGPDKTPVVTLPGDPISAYISFELFIRPMIRTLLGASTIHRPSVKAKLEKPVASSPGLRSYIRAILSEDGASVMPLPSQDEQSTLSDANAFIALTEQDGEIAIGKEVTVVVLERRYI
;
A
#
# COMPACT_ATOMS: atom_id res chain seq x y z
N MET A 1 1.96 -24.94 16.54
CA MET A 1 2.49 -23.58 16.39
C MET A 1 2.31 -23.24 14.93
N SER A 2 1.30 -22.42 14.58
CA SER A 2 1.20 -21.91 13.21
C SER A 2 2.46 -21.08 12.95
N GLU A 3 3.20 -21.45 11.91
CA GLU A 3 4.40 -20.74 11.50
C GLU A 3 3.95 -19.43 10.86
N HIS A 4 3.95 -18.35 11.64
CA HIS A 4 3.60 -17.02 11.13
C HIS A 4 4.68 -16.55 10.14
N THR A 5 4.25 -16.11 8.96
CA THR A 5 5.17 -15.59 7.95
C THR A 5 5.74 -14.25 8.40
N LYS A 6 7.06 -14.08 8.27
CA LYS A 6 7.71 -12.81 8.61
C LYS A 6 7.30 -11.71 7.65
N VAL A 7 7.18 -10.48 8.16
CA VAL A 7 6.77 -9.30 7.37
C VAL A 7 7.68 -9.08 6.14
N ASP A 8 9.00 -9.22 6.31
CA ASP A 8 9.95 -9.01 5.22
C ASP A 8 9.91 -10.14 4.16
N GLU A 9 9.63 -11.38 4.59
CA GLU A 9 9.49 -12.53 3.71
C GLU A 9 8.23 -12.41 2.85
N PHE A 10 7.13 -11.99 3.47
CA PHE A 10 5.89 -11.72 2.75
C PHE A 10 6.06 -10.58 1.75
N LEU A 11 6.69 -9.48 2.15
CA LEU A 11 6.98 -8.37 1.24
C LEU A 11 7.87 -8.83 0.07
N THR A 12 8.89 -9.64 0.33
CA THR A 12 9.76 -10.20 -0.73
C THR A 12 8.93 -11.03 -1.74
N SER A 13 8.00 -11.84 -1.23
CA SER A 13 7.11 -12.65 -2.06
C SER A 13 6.20 -11.76 -2.94
N LEU A 14 5.63 -10.70 -2.38
CA LEU A 14 4.83 -9.72 -3.11
C LEU A 14 5.61 -8.96 -4.19
N ILE A 15 6.85 -8.56 -3.89
CA ILE A 15 7.70 -7.89 -4.87
C ILE A 15 8.08 -8.85 -6.02
N SER A 16 8.25 -10.14 -5.74
CA SER A 16 8.62 -11.12 -6.78
C SER A 16 7.55 -11.32 -7.86
N ILE A 17 6.27 -11.08 -7.53
CA ILE A 17 5.15 -11.11 -8.48
C ILE A 17 4.90 -9.75 -9.16
N CYS A 18 5.65 -8.70 -8.81
CA CYS A 18 5.56 -7.39 -9.43
C CYS A 18 6.69 -7.18 -10.44
N LYS A 19 6.37 -6.58 -11.59
CA LYS A 19 7.37 -6.13 -12.56
C LYS A 19 7.10 -4.68 -12.95
N PRO A 20 8.15 -3.84 -13.14
CA PRO A 20 7.96 -2.51 -13.68
C PRO A 20 7.17 -2.57 -14.98
N LEU A 21 6.20 -1.66 -15.13
CA LEU A 21 5.39 -1.58 -16.34
C LEU A 21 6.27 -1.21 -17.54
N GLU A 22 5.88 -1.67 -18.73
CA GLU A 22 6.60 -1.37 -19.97
C GLU A 22 6.73 0.14 -20.18
N SER A 23 7.90 0.56 -20.64
CA SER A 23 8.20 1.98 -20.85
C SER A 23 7.75 2.46 -22.21
N PHE A 24 7.50 3.76 -22.30
CA PHE A 24 7.19 4.46 -23.55
C PHE A 24 7.61 5.92 -23.45
N ASP A 25 7.82 6.56 -24.60
CA ASP A 25 8.20 7.97 -24.66
C ASP A 25 6.97 8.86 -24.49
N MET A 26 7.04 9.78 -23.53
CA MET A 26 6.01 10.79 -23.28
C MET A 26 6.54 12.18 -23.61
N PRO A 27 5.72 13.05 -24.24
CA PRO A 27 6.04 14.47 -24.38
C PRO A 27 6.37 15.09 -23.02
N LEU A 28 7.28 16.07 -22.98
CA LEU A 28 7.78 16.64 -21.72
C LEU A 28 6.68 17.07 -20.73
N LEU A 29 5.61 17.70 -21.20
CA LEU A 29 4.53 18.13 -20.30
C LEU A 29 3.74 16.96 -19.73
N ASP A 30 3.51 15.92 -20.53
CA ASP A 30 2.76 14.73 -20.11
C ASP A 30 3.63 13.81 -19.23
N ALA A 31 4.95 13.85 -19.40
CA ALA A 31 5.91 13.14 -18.55
C ALA A 31 5.96 13.68 -17.10
N HIS A 32 5.41 14.87 -16.83
CA HIS A 32 5.45 15.45 -15.50
C HIS A 32 4.66 14.61 -14.50
N GLY A 33 5.36 14.11 -13.46
CA GLY A 33 4.75 13.28 -12.42
C GLY A 33 4.93 11.78 -12.61
N ALA A 34 5.23 11.33 -13.83
CA ALA A 34 5.58 9.95 -14.17
C ALA A 34 6.95 9.54 -13.60
N THR A 35 7.33 8.28 -13.79
CA THR A 35 8.65 7.76 -13.44
C THR A 35 9.52 7.63 -14.68
N LEU A 36 10.76 8.10 -14.60
CA LEU A 36 11.73 7.95 -15.69
C LEU A 36 12.12 6.47 -15.84
N ALA A 37 12.00 5.93 -17.05
CA ALA A 37 12.25 4.53 -17.32
C ALA A 37 13.75 4.20 -17.44
N ASP A 38 14.51 5.12 -18.05
CA ASP A 38 15.91 4.92 -18.45
C ASP A 38 16.79 6.11 -18.05
N ASP A 39 18.09 5.88 -17.96
CA ASP A 39 19.07 6.92 -17.70
C ASP A 39 19.16 7.86 -18.91
N VAL A 40 19.14 9.18 -18.67
CA VAL A 40 19.29 10.20 -19.72
C VAL A 40 20.64 10.90 -19.57
N TYR A 41 21.35 11.01 -20.69
CA TYR A 41 22.70 11.57 -20.76
C TYR A 41 22.73 12.84 -21.60
N ALA A 42 23.57 13.79 -21.21
CA ALA A 42 23.95 14.95 -22.02
C ALA A 42 25.43 14.80 -22.40
N GLY A 43 25.70 14.38 -23.63
CA GLY A 43 27.02 13.85 -24.00
C GLY A 43 27.31 12.58 -23.17
N GLU A 44 28.45 12.56 -22.47
CA GLU A 44 28.84 11.44 -21.60
C GLU A 44 28.31 11.55 -20.16
N ARG A 45 27.73 12.71 -19.78
CA ARG A 45 27.29 12.95 -18.41
C ARG A 45 25.87 12.42 -18.20
N LEU A 46 25.70 11.54 -17.21
CA LEU A 46 24.38 11.19 -16.68
C LEU A 46 23.73 12.43 -16.06
N VAL A 47 22.59 12.85 -16.58
CA VAL A 47 21.86 14.05 -16.14
C VAL A 47 20.53 13.72 -15.48
N LEU A 48 19.86 12.64 -15.88
CA LEU A 48 18.66 12.12 -15.22
C LEU A 48 18.84 10.62 -14.97
N ARG A 49 18.55 10.19 -13.75
CA ARG A 49 18.69 8.79 -13.35
C ARG A 49 17.34 8.06 -13.46
N ALA A 50 17.35 6.87 -14.05
CA ALA A 50 16.19 5.96 -14.12
C ALA A 50 15.58 5.72 -12.73
N GLY A 51 14.26 5.52 -12.70
CA GLY A 51 13.48 5.32 -11.49
C GLY A 51 13.24 6.58 -10.66
N ALA A 52 13.75 7.74 -11.09
CA ALA A 52 13.42 9.03 -10.49
C ALA A 52 12.03 9.47 -10.93
N ARG A 53 11.28 10.10 -10.01
CA ARG A 53 10.01 10.73 -10.35
C ARG A 53 10.29 12.05 -11.06
N ILE A 54 9.64 12.26 -12.19
CA ILE A 54 9.85 13.43 -13.04
C ILE A 54 9.14 14.64 -12.40
N ARG A 55 9.89 15.75 -12.23
CA ARG A 55 9.42 17.04 -11.71
C ARG A 55 9.82 18.16 -12.66
N ALA A 56 9.35 19.37 -12.37
CA ALA A 56 9.68 20.58 -13.12
C ALA A 56 11.18 20.75 -13.41
N THR A 57 12.06 20.39 -12.47
CA THR A 57 13.52 20.49 -12.67
C THR A 57 14.04 19.47 -13.69
N GLN A 58 13.53 18.24 -13.71
CA GLN A 58 13.88 17.25 -14.73
C GLN A 58 13.30 17.63 -16.10
N ILE A 59 12.08 18.15 -16.15
CA ILE A 59 11.47 18.67 -17.39
C ILE A 59 12.29 19.82 -17.97
N GLY A 60 12.65 20.81 -17.15
CA GLY A 60 13.48 21.93 -17.58
C GLY A 60 14.86 21.50 -18.06
N LEU A 61 15.47 20.51 -17.37
CA LEU A 61 16.76 19.95 -17.80
C LEU A 61 16.64 19.24 -19.15
N ALA A 62 15.64 18.37 -19.32
CA ALA A 62 15.39 17.68 -20.58
C ALA A 62 15.19 18.65 -21.75
N ALA A 63 14.38 19.69 -21.56
CA ALA A 63 14.18 20.75 -22.54
C ALA A 63 15.49 21.49 -22.87
N SER A 64 16.30 21.80 -21.86
CA SER A 64 17.56 22.54 -22.04
C SER A 64 18.62 21.79 -22.85
N ILE A 65 18.53 20.46 -22.92
CA ILE A 65 19.43 19.60 -23.71
C ILE A 65 18.79 19.17 -25.05
N GLY A 66 17.64 19.74 -25.42
CA GLY A 66 17.00 19.54 -26.71
C GLY A 66 16.06 18.33 -26.80
N LEU A 67 15.68 17.71 -25.68
CA LEU A 67 14.67 16.65 -25.67
C LEU A 67 13.27 17.25 -25.65
N ASP A 68 12.36 16.68 -26.44
CA ASP A 68 10.91 16.98 -26.42
C ASP A 68 10.09 15.83 -25.80
N HIS A 69 10.71 14.68 -25.57
CA HIS A 69 10.15 13.51 -24.91
C HIS A 69 11.10 12.97 -23.84
N LEU A 70 10.55 12.21 -22.89
CA LEU A 70 11.31 11.41 -21.94
C LEU A 70 10.83 9.96 -21.97
N PRO A 71 11.74 8.99 -21.77
CA PRO A 71 11.38 7.59 -21.59
C PRO A 71 10.73 7.45 -20.21
N THR A 72 9.46 7.06 -20.16
CA THR A 72 8.67 7.03 -18.93
C THR A 72 8.00 5.68 -18.71
N ARG A 73 7.53 5.46 -17.49
CA ARG A 73 6.62 4.36 -17.14
C ARG A 73 5.23 4.89 -16.86
N PRO A 74 4.17 4.18 -17.32
CA PRO A 74 2.80 4.59 -17.02
C PRO A 74 2.51 4.48 -15.53
N HIS A 75 1.51 5.24 -15.08
CA HIS A 75 0.97 5.09 -13.74
C HIS A 75 0.21 3.77 -13.64
N PRO A 76 0.55 2.88 -12.68
CA PRO A 76 -0.15 1.61 -12.52
C PRO A 76 -1.63 1.81 -12.26
N ARG A 77 -2.47 1.01 -12.90
CA ARG A 77 -3.90 0.96 -12.71
C ARG A 77 -4.20 -0.04 -11.61
N VAL A 78 -4.62 0.46 -10.45
CA VAL A 78 -4.91 -0.38 -9.29
C VAL A 78 -6.40 -0.40 -9.07
N VAL A 79 -6.99 -1.59 -9.12
CA VAL A 79 -8.40 -1.80 -8.83
C VAL A 79 -8.54 -2.14 -7.35
N VAL A 80 -9.48 -1.48 -6.69
CA VAL A 80 -9.77 -1.66 -5.27
C VAL A 80 -11.23 -2.03 -5.11
N LEU A 81 -11.49 -3.14 -4.43
CA LEU A 81 -12.82 -3.58 -4.06
C LEU A 81 -12.83 -4.07 -2.61
N SER A 82 -14.01 -4.04 -2.01
CA SER A 82 -14.30 -4.70 -0.74
C SER A 82 -15.34 -5.79 -0.98
N ALA A 83 -15.35 -6.81 -0.14
CA ALA A 83 -16.39 -7.83 -0.13
C ALA A 83 -16.80 -8.11 1.33
N GLY A 84 -18.11 -8.13 1.56
CA GLY A 84 -18.72 -8.27 2.88
C GLY A 84 -20.23 -7.99 2.76
N PRO A 85 -21.11 -8.91 3.15
CA PRO A 85 -22.56 -8.75 3.01
C PRO A 85 -23.16 -7.70 3.96
N ASP A 86 -22.40 -7.29 4.96
CA ASP A 86 -22.69 -6.27 5.97
C ASP A 86 -22.32 -4.84 5.53
N LEU A 87 -21.61 -4.69 4.40
CA LEU A 87 -21.07 -3.41 3.96
C LEU A 87 -22.09 -2.58 3.17
N VAL A 88 -22.22 -1.31 3.57
CA VAL A 88 -23.13 -0.34 2.95
C VAL A 88 -22.37 0.90 2.50
N GLU A 89 -22.68 1.38 1.29
CA GLU A 89 -22.06 2.62 0.77
C GLU A 89 -22.37 3.86 1.65
N PRO A 90 -21.36 4.69 1.96
CA PRO A 90 -21.54 5.94 2.68
C PRO A 90 -22.64 6.84 2.09
N GLY A 91 -23.45 7.44 2.97
CA GLY A 91 -24.59 8.29 2.60
C GLY A 91 -25.92 7.55 2.52
N LYS A 92 -25.92 6.22 2.61
CA LYS A 92 -27.13 5.42 2.90
C LYS A 92 -27.36 5.31 4.41
N SER A 93 -28.55 4.84 4.80
CA SER A 93 -28.84 4.52 6.20
C SER A 93 -28.39 3.09 6.50
N LEU A 94 -27.81 2.89 7.69
CA LEU A 94 -27.48 1.56 8.20
C LEU A 94 -28.70 0.93 8.89
N THR A 95 -28.78 -0.38 8.84
CA THR A 95 -29.79 -1.22 9.48
C THR A 95 -29.14 -2.45 10.12
N GLY A 96 -29.60 -2.85 11.31
CA GLY A 96 -29.07 -4.02 11.99
C GLY A 96 -27.58 -3.89 12.32
N ASP A 97 -26.80 -4.87 11.84
CA ASP A 97 -25.36 -4.99 12.05
C ASP A 97 -24.55 -4.50 10.83
N GLU A 98 -25.17 -3.71 9.94
CA GLU A 98 -24.48 -3.13 8.77
C GLU A 98 -23.44 -2.09 9.19
N GLU A 99 -22.34 -2.03 8.43
CA GLU A 99 -21.28 -1.03 8.58
C GLU A 99 -21.03 -0.27 7.27
N PHE A 100 -20.43 0.92 7.39
CA PHE A 100 -20.09 1.68 6.18
C PHE A 100 -18.84 1.13 5.50
N GLU A 101 -18.97 0.92 4.19
CA GLU A 101 -17.85 0.58 3.32
C GLU A 101 -16.81 1.70 3.34
N THR A 102 -15.72 1.44 4.05
CA THR A 102 -14.67 2.43 4.38
C THR A 102 -13.36 2.13 3.64
N ASN A 103 -13.01 0.86 3.48
CA ASN A 103 -11.68 0.44 3.02
C ASN A 103 -11.43 0.74 1.56
N SER A 104 -12.40 0.51 0.68
CA SER A 104 -12.29 0.84 -0.74
C SER A 104 -12.07 2.34 -0.95
N TRP A 105 -12.67 3.20 -0.12
CA TRP A 105 -12.42 4.64 -0.15
C TRP A 105 -11.00 4.96 0.29
N LEU A 106 -10.61 4.50 1.48
CA LEU A 106 -9.30 4.72 2.09
C LEU A 106 -8.15 4.22 1.20
N LEU A 107 -8.24 2.97 0.74
CA LEU A 107 -7.21 2.31 -0.06
C LEU A 107 -7.13 2.92 -1.47
N THR A 108 -8.26 3.25 -2.11
CA THR A 108 -8.22 3.89 -3.44
C THR A 108 -7.54 5.26 -3.38
N THR A 109 -7.77 6.04 -2.32
CA THR A 109 -7.09 7.33 -2.17
C THR A 109 -5.61 7.16 -1.83
N ALA A 110 -5.24 6.19 -0.98
CA ALA A 110 -3.84 5.90 -0.66
C ALA A 110 -3.04 5.41 -1.89
N VAL A 111 -3.68 4.64 -2.78
CA VAL A 111 -3.15 4.27 -4.11
C VAL A 111 -2.80 5.52 -4.91
N ARG A 112 -3.71 6.50 -4.97
CA ARG A 112 -3.52 7.75 -5.72
C ARG A 112 -2.38 8.58 -5.14
N GLU A 113 -2.29 8.67 -3.83
CA GLU A 113 -1.20 9.36 -3.13
C GLU A 113 0.17 8.73 -3.43
N THR A 114 0.22 7.40 -3.57
CA THR A 114 1.43 6.66 -3.95
C THR A 114 1.87 6.95 -5.40
N GLY A 115 0.96 7.47 -6.23
CA GLY A 115 1.20 7.83 -7.62
C GLY A 115 0.68 6.81 -8.63
N ALA A 116 -0.30 5.97 -8.26
CA ALA A 116 -1.02 5.10 -9.17
C ALA A 116 -2.40 5.66 -9.53
N ILE A 117 -3.03 5.11 -10.58
CA ILE A 117 -4.42 5.39 -10.93
C ILE A 117 -5.30 4.40 -10.14
N GLY A 118 -6.01 4.90 -9.13
CA GLY A 118 -6.93 4.10 -8.33
C GLY A 118 -8.35 4.04 -8.90
N TYR A 119 -8.83 2.83 -9.18
CA TYR A 119 -10.19 2.51 -9.59
C TYR A 119 -10.96 1.85 -8.44
N ARG A 120 -11.90 2.59 -7.84
CA ARG A 120 -12.81 2.03 -6.84
C ARG A 120 -13.95 1.28 -7.52
N VAL A 121 -14.12 0.02 -7.16
CA VAL A 121 -15.33 -0.74 -7.51
C VAL A 121 -16.42 -0.39 -6.51
N HIS A 122 -17.59 -0.01 -7.01
CA HIS A 122 -18.72 0.44 -6.17
C HIS A 122 -19.69 -0.70 -5.86
N SER A 123 -19.64 -1.78 -6.65
CA SER A 123 -20.40 -2.99 -6.38
C SER A 123 -19.74 -3.73 -5.23
N ILE A 124 -20.50 -4.02 -4.18
CA ILE A 124 -20.10 -4.83 -3.04
C ILE A 124 -20.64 -6.24 -3.29
N PRO A 125 -19.80 -7.23 -3.60
CA PRO A 125 -20.26 -8.57 -3.88
C PRO A 125 -20.69 -9.29 -2.59
N GLU A 126 -21.87 -9.90 -2.62
CA GLU A 126 -22.43 -10.63 -1.47
C GLU A 126 -22.13 -12.15 -1.54
N ASP A 127 -21.83 -12.66 -2.73
CA ASP A 127 -21.55 -14.07 -2.97
C ASP A 127 -20.35 -14.29 -3.90
N GLU A 128 -19.89 -15.54 -3.97
CA GLU A 128 -18.73 -15.97 -4.74
C GLU A 128 -18.90 -15.76 -6.25
N GLU A 129 -20.11 -15.92 -6.78
CA GLU A 129 -20.38 -15.73 -8.21
C GLU A 129 -20.36 -14.24 -8.59
N GLN A 130 -20.94 -13.38 -7.75
CA GLN A 130 -20.87 -11.94 -7.90
C GLN A 130 -19.43 -11.44 -7.81
N LEU A 131 -18.66 -11.92 -6.83
CA LEU A 131 -17.26 -11.52 -6.67
C LEU A 131 -16.43 -11.93 -7.88
N GLN A 132 -16.63 -13.15 -8.37
CA GLN A 132 -15.93 -13.65 -9.55
C GLN A 132 -16.20 -12.77 -10.77
N ARG A 133 -17.47 -12.48 -11.08
CA ARG A 133 -17.86 -11.63 -12.21
C ARG A 133 -17.26 -10.22 -12.10
N VAL A 134 -17.33 -9.63 -10.91
CA VAL A 134 -16.76 -8.30 -10.67
C VAL A 134 -15.25 -8.31 -10.94
N ILE A 135 -14.52 -9.29 -10.42
CA ILE A 135 -13.07 -9.40 -10.65
C ILE A 135 -12.77 -9.56 -12.15
N GLU A 136 -13.45 -10.48 -12.83
CA GLU A 136 -13.28 -10.71 -14.28
C GLU A 136 -13.50 -9.44 -15.11
N ASP A 137 -14.55 -8.67 -14.81
CA ASP A 137 -14.84 -7.38 -15.46
C ASP A 137 -13.75 -6.31 -15.22
N GLN A 138 -13.03 -6.41 -14.11
CA GLN A 138 -11.97 -5.47 -13.76
C GLN A 138 -10.60 -5.83 -14.35
N LEU A 139 -10.34 -7.10 -14.68
CA LEU A 139 -9.01 -7.59 -15.08
C LEU A 139 -8.42 -6.82 -16.26
N VAL A 140 -9.25 -6.48 -17.26
CA VAL A 140 -8.81 -5.78 -18.49
C VAL A 140 -8.13 -4.42 -18.24
N ARG A 141 -8.36 -3.83 -17.05
CA ARG A 141 -7.82 -2.53 -16.66
C ARG A 141 -6.92 -2.58 -15.43
N ALA A 142 -6.60 -3.75 -14.91
CA ALA A 142 -5.89 -3.90 -13.65
C ALA A 142 -4.44 -4.32 -13.87
N ASP A 143 -3.51 -3.52 -13.36
CA ASP A 143 -2.10 -3.88 -13.19
C ASP A 143 -1.84 -4.44 -11.77
N LEU A 144 -2.78 -4.21 -10.84
CA LEU A 144 -2.84 -4.75 -9.48
C LEU A 144 -4.30 -4.72 -8.99
N ILE A 145 -4.73 -5.76 -8.29
CA ILE A 145 -6.03 -5.82 -7.62
C ILE A 145 -5.83 -5.89 -6.11
N ILE A 146 -6.57 -5.06 -5.38
CA ILE A 146 -6.62 -5.06 -3.92
C ILE A 146 -8.05 -5.40 -3.53
N ILE A 147 -8.20 -6.43 -2.70
CA ILE A 147 -9.50 -6.81 -2.12
C ILE A 147 -9.40 -6.66 -0.61
N SER A 148 -10.32 -5.97 0.02
CA SER A 148 -10.46 -5.95 1.48
C SER A 148 -11.64 -6.82 1.91
N GLY A 149 -11.48 -7.59 2.97
CA GLY A 149 -12.54 -8.40 3.57
C GLY A 149 -12.23 -8.69 5.03
N GLU A 150 -13.29 -8.81 5.82
CA GLU A 150 -13.22 -9.11 7.24
C GLU A 150 -12.75 -10.54 7.54
N ARG A 151 -12.13 -10.68 8.72
CA ARG A 151 -11.68 -11.98 9.23
C ARG A 151 -12.75 -12.65 10.09
N GLN A 152 -13.62 -11.86 10.72
CA GLN A 152 -14.57 -12.35 11.72
C GLN A 152 -15.87 -12.86 11.10
N ASP A 153 -16.09 -12.60 9.82
CA ASP A 153 -17.15 -13.16 9.00
C ASP A 153 -16.59 -14.14 7.93
N ASP A 154 -17.48 -14.65 7.08
CA ASP A 154 -17.12 -15.58 6.00
C ASP A 154 -16.50 -14.87 4.77
N SER A 155 -16.29 -13.54 4.79
CA SER A 155 -15.85 -12.77 3.61
C SER A 155 -14.43 -13.14 3.18
N PHE A 156 -13.48 -13.27 4.10
CA PHE A 156 -12.10 -13.68 3.75
C PHE A 156 -12.07 -15.05 3.08
N ASP A 157 -12.85 -16.01 3.58
CA ASP A 157 -12.91 -17.35 3.00
C ASP A 157 -13.63 -17.35 1.65
N LEU A 158 -14.66 -16.52 1.48
CA LEU A 158 -15.31 -16.27 0.18
C LEU A 158 -14.33 -15.68 -0.84
N ILE A 159 -13.55 -14.67 -0.47
CA ILE A 159 -12.51 -14.09 -1.32
C ILE A 159 -11.48 -15.15 -1.69
N THR A 160 -11.01 -15.93 -0.71
CA THR A 160 -10.01 -16.98 -0.92
C THR A 160 -10.49 -18.03 -1.92
N ARG A 161 -11.71 -18.55 -1.76
CA ARG A 161 -12.31 -19.52 -2.71
C ARG A 161 -12.43 -18.94 -4.11
N THR A 162 -12.93 -17.71 -4.22
CA THR A 162 -13.12 -17.02 -5.51
C THR A 162 -11.78 -16.82 -6.24
N LEU A 163 -10.78 -16.28 -5.54
CA LEU A 163 -9.46 -16.04 -6.14
C LEU A 163 -8.76 -17.35 -6.53
N SER A 164 -8.94 -18.42 -5.76
CA SER A 164 -8.34 -19.74 -6.05
C SER A 164 -8.89 -20.38 -7.32
N LYS A 165 -10.08 -19.96 -7.79
CA LYS A 165 -10.63 -20.37 -9.10
C LYS A 165 -10.05 -19.57 -10.26
N LEU A 166 -9.57 -18.35 -9.99
CA LEU A 166 -9.11 -17.39 -11.00
C LEU A 166 -7.59 -17.42 -11.22
N GLY A 167 -6.83 -18.07 -10.34
CA GLY A 167 -5.39 -18.18 -10.48
C GLY A 167 -4.68 -18.83 -9.30
N GLU A 168 -3.38 -18.54 -9.19
CA GLU A 168 -2.49 -19.10 -8.17
C GLU A 168 -2.49 -18.19 -6.96
N ILE A 169 -2.99 -18.69 -5.81
CA ILE A 169 -3.17 -17.91 -4.59
C ILE A 169 -2.51 -18.63 -3.41
N THR A 170 -1.82 -17.85 -2.58
CA THR A 170 -1.27 -18.29 -1.30
C THR A 170 -1.89 -17.47 -0.18
N THR A 171 -2.34 -18.15 0.87
CA THR A 171 -2.82 -17.51 2.10
C THR A 171 -1.72 -17.53 3.16
N VAL A 172 -1.56 -16.41 3.88
CA VAL A 172 -0.56 -16.27 4.93
C VAL A 172 -1.17 -15.64 6.19
N ASP A 173 -0.68 -16.08 7.35
CA ASP A 173 -0.89 -15.43 8.64
C ASP A 173 0.42 -14.72 9.01
N LEU A 174 0.40 -13.39 9.06
CA LEU A 174 1.62 -12.61 9.25
C LEU A 174 2.00 -12.46 10.73
N ALA A 175 3.30 -12.38 11.00
CA ALA A 175 3.87 -12.06 12.30
C ALA A 175 3.82 -10.54 12.60
N ILE A 176 2.63 -9.95 12.51
CA ILE A 176 2.37 -8.53 12.80
C ILE A 176 1.04 -8.40 13.56
N GLU A 177 1.06 -7.57 14.61
CA GLU A 177 -0.09 -7.31 15.46
C GLU A 177 -1.29 -6.78 14.66
N ALA A 178 -2.48 -7.27 15.02
CA ALA A 178 -3.76 -6.88 14.44
C ALA A 178 -3.88 -7.02 12.91
N SER A 179 -2.92 -7.64 12.22
CA SER A 179 -2.85 -7.64 10.76
C SER A 179 -3.80 -8.59 10.04
N GLY A 180 -4.51 -9.50 10.72
CA GLY A 180 -5.38 -10.47 10.06
C GLY A 180 -4.65 -11.47 9.15
N ARG A 181 -5.41 -12.06 8.21
CA ARG A 181 -4.89 -12.96 7.15
C ARG A 181 -4.72 -12.15 5.87
N HIS A 182 -3.79 -12.59 5.02
CA HIS A 182 -3.62 -12.04 3.68
C HIS A 182 -3.66 -13.17 2.66
N ASN A 183 -4.23 -12.88 1.50
CA ASN A 183 -4.00 -13.68 0.30
C ASN A 183 -3.10 -12.89 -0.63
N PHE A 184 -2.26 -13.59 -1.39
CA PHE A 184 -1.54 -12.98 -2.49
C PHE A 184 -1.32 -13.97 -3.62
N GLY A 185 -1.10 -13.46 -4.82
CA GLY A 185 -0.79 -14.27 -5.97
C GLY A 185 -1.11 -13.57 -7.27
N THR A 186 -1.37 -14.34 -8.32
CA THR A 186 -1.68 -13.80 -9.66
C THR A 186 -2.90 -14.49 -10.26
N ILE A 187 -3.77 -13.71 -10.88
CA ILE A 187 -5.04 -14.17 -11.46
C ILE A 187 -5.20 -13.74 -12.92
N GLY A 188 -6.05 -14.46 -13.66
CA GLY A 188 -6.37 -14.16 -15.05
C GLY A 188 -5.23 -14.49 -16.04
N PRO A 189 -5.47 -14.24 -17.34
CA PRO A 189 -4.53 -14.61 -18.40
C PRO A 189 -3.21 -13.83 -18.34
N ASP A 190 -3.26 -12.55 -17.93
CA ASP A 190 -2.11 -11.66 -17.84
C ASP A 190 -1.33 -11.82 -16.53
N LYS A 191 -1.74 -12.77 -15.67
CA LYS A 191 -1.17 -12.99 -14.33
C LYS A 191 -1.16 -11.71 -13.49
N THR A 192 -2.27 -10.99 -13.48
CA THR A 192 -2.43 -9.74 -12.71
C THR A 192 -2.24 -10.04 -11.22
N PRO A 193 -1.31 -9.35 -10.52
CA PRO A 193 -1.14 -9.49 -9.09
C PRO A 193 -2.43 -9.14 -8.33
N VAL A 194 -2.75 -9.93 -7.32
CA VAL A 194 -3.87 -9.68 -6.41
C VAL A 194 -3.39 -9.84 -4.97
N VAL A 195 -3.88 -8.96 -4.09
CA VAL A 195 -3.63 -9.04 -2.65
C VAL A 195 -4.94 -8.83 -1.88
N THR A 196 -5.24 -9.72 -0.95
CA THR A 196 -6.32 -9.53 0.02
C THR A 196 -5.76 -8.89 1.29
N LEU A 197 -6.35 -7.78 1.68
CA LEU A 197 -6.07 -7.03 2.91
C LEU A 197 -7.15 -7.28 3.96
N PRO A 198 -6.86 -6.99 5.23
CA PRO A 198 -7.83 -7.09 6.33
C PRO A 198 -9.02 -6.15 6.15
N GLY A 199 -10.12 -6.46 6.83
CA GLY A 199 -11.34 -5.65 6.85
C GLY A 199 -11.33 -4.52 7.88
N ASP A 200 -10.52 -4.60 8.93
CA ASP A 200 -10.34 -3.46 9.83
C ASP A 200 -9.58 -2.31 9.10
N PRO A 201 -10.13 -1.08 9.04
CA PRO A 201 -9.52 0.02 8.28
C PRO A 201 -8.11 0.40 8.73
N ILE A 202 -7.82 0.25 10.02
CA ILE A 202 -6.52 0.57 10.59
C ILE A 202 -5.47 -0.43 10.09
N SER A 203 -5.77 -1.72 10.20
CA SER A 203 -4.93 -2.82 9.74
C SER A 203 -4.82 -2.88 8.22
N ALA A 204 -5.89 -2.53 7.49
CA ALA A 204 -5.86 -2.38 6.04
C ALA A 204 -4.88 -1.28 5.61
N TYR A 205 -4.89 -0.12 6.28
CA TYR A 205 -3.98 0.98 5.96
C TYR A 205 -2.53 0.68 6.32
N ILE A 206 -2.27 0.06 7.49
CA ILE A 206 -0.92 -0.41 7.84
C ILE A 206 -0.44 -1.42 6.79
N SER A 207 -1.26 -2.41 6.43
CA SER A 207 -0.92 -3.40 5.40
C SER A 207 -0.68 -2.73 4.04
N PHE A 208 -1.45 -1.70 3.70
CA PHE A 208 -1.24 -0.92 2.50
C PHE A 208 0.16 -0.28 2.50
N GLU A 209 0.53 0.42 3.57
CA GLU A 209 1.81 1.11 3.67
C GLU A 209 3.01 0.14 3.64
N LEU A 210 2.87 -1.05 4.24
CA LEU A 210 3.92 -2.05 4.31
C LEU A 210 4.07 -2.88 3.04
N PHE A 211 2.98 -3.13 2.32
CA PHE A 211 2.94 -4.14 1.25
C PHE A 211 2.54 -3.55 -0.09
N ILE A 212 1.35 -2.95 -0.17
CA ILE A 212 0.80 -2.45 -1.42
C ILE A 212 1.60 -1.25 -1.95
N ARG A 213 1.95 -0.32 -1.07
CA ARG A 213 2.75 0.85 -1.46
C ARG A 213 4.07 0.40 -2.10
N PRO A 214 4.90 -0.47 -1.49
CA PRO A 214 6.06 -1.04 -2.16
C PRO A 214 5.75 -1.72 -3.50
N MET A 215 4.66 -2.49 -3.62
CA MET A 215 4.26 -3.10 -4.91
C MET A 215 4.01 -2.03 -5.97
N ILE A 216 3.23 -1.00 -5.68
CA ILE A 216 2.96 0.12 -6.60
C ILE A 216 4.27 0.82 -7.00
N ARG A 217 5.16 1.06 -6.04
CA ARG A 217 6.47 1.69 -6.30
C ARG A 217 7.35 0.83 -7.19
N THR A 218 7.29 -0.49 -7.04
CA THR A 218 7.97 -1.46 -7.93
C THR A 218 7.37 -1.45 -9.33
N LEU A 219 6.04 -1.45 -9.47
CA LEU A 219 5.35 -1.34 -10.77
C LEU A 219 5.71 -0.03 -11.49
N LEU A 220 5.87 1.07 -10.74
CA LEU A 220 6.36 2.36 -11.23
C LEU A 220 7.84 2.34 -11.64
N GLY A 221 8.60 1.28 -11.33
CA GLY A 221 10.06 1.24 -11.51
C GLY A 221 10.81 2.23 -10.63
N ALA A 222 10.25 2.62 -9.49
CA ALA A 222 10.84 3.62 -8.62
C ALA A 222 12.09 3.08 -7.88
N SER A 223 13.12 3.91 -7.77
CA SER A 223 14.37 3.54 -7.08
C SER A 223 14.22 3.36 -5.57
N THR A 224 13.18 3.95 -4.97
CA THR A 224 12.86 3.82 -3.54
C THR A 224 11.43 3.36 -3.39
N ILE A 225 11.27 2.14 -2.86
CA ILE A 225 9.99 1.47 -2.66
C ILE A 225 9.47 1.61 -1.23
N HIS A 226 10.35 1.79 -0.25
CA HIS A 226 9.98 1.98 1.16
C HIS A 226 9.75 3.45 1.50
N ARG A 227 9.05 3.70 2.60
CA ARG A 227 9.01 5.02 3.23
C ARG A 227 10.36 5.34 3.88
N PRO A 228 10.76 6.61 3.99
CA PRO A 228 11.92 6.97 4.77
C PRO A 228 11.69 6.64 6.24
N SER A 229 12.76 6.21 6.91
CA SER A 229 12.74 5.91 8.34
C SER A 229 13.83 6.71 9.05
N VAL A 230 13.53 7.15 10.27
CA VAL A 230 14.44 7.90 11.13
C VAL A 230 14.55 7.22 12.50
N LYS A 231 15.56 7.63 13.28
CA LYS A 231 15.66 7.28 14.70
C LYS A 231 15.18 8.49 15.51
N ALA A 232 14.26 8.28 16.43
CA ALA A 232 13.72 9.32 17.30
C ALA A 232 13.55 8.80 18.73
N LYS A 233 13.64 9.70 19.70
CA LYS A 233 13.47 9.38 21.13
C LYS A 233 11.99 9.27 21.48
N LEU A 234 11.64 8.19 22.15
CA LEU A 234 10.29 7.89 22.59
C LEU A 234 9.84 8.83 23.72
N GLU A 235 8.69 9.50 23.60
CA GLU A 235 8.16 10.40 24.64
C GLU A 235 7.25 9.71 25.66
N LYS A 236 6.72 8.53 25.33
CA LYS A 236 5.91 7.68 26.23
C LYS A 236 6.24 6.22 25.95
N PRO A 237 6.25 5.34 26.96
CA PRO A 237 6.57 3.92 26.75
C PRO A 237 5.60 3.28 25.75
N VAL A 238 6.11 2.30 25.02
CA VAL A 238 5.34 1.45 24.09
C VAL A 238 5.64 0.00 24.36
N ALA A 239 4.74 -0.90 23.98
CA ALA A 239 4.94 -2.33 24.09
C ALA A 239 4.45 -3.03 22.83
N SER A 240 5.10 -4.15 22.50
CA SER A 240 4.66 -5.11 21.49
C SER A 240 4.58 -6.51 22.08
N SER A 241 3.70 -7.32 21.52
CA SER A 241 3.58 -8.74 21.82
C SER A 241 4.84 -9.48 21.32
N PRO A 242 5.47 -10.33 22.15
CA PRO A 242 6.66 -11.06 21.76
C PRO A 242 6.45 -11.90 20.48
N GLY A 243 7.39 -11.82 19.53
CA GLY A 243 7.33 -12.57 18.29
C GLY A 243 6.49 -11.95 17.17
N LEU A 244 5.86 -10.80 17.41
CA LEU A 244 5.11 -10.04 16.41
C LEU A 244 5.77 -8.67 16.18
N ARG A 245 5.74 -8.18 14.94
CA ARG A 245 5.99 -6.76 14.66
C ARG A 245 4.79 -5.92 15.06
N SER A 246 5.05 -4.68 15.48
CA SER A 246 4.01 -3.70 15.76
C SER A 246 4.30 -2.39 15.06
N TYR A 247 3.25 -1.73 14.56
CA TYR A 247 3.33 -0.45 13.89
C TYR A 247 2.38 0.51 14.60
N ILE A 248 2.93 1.23 15.58
CA ILE A 248 2.17 2.09 16.49
C ILE A 248 2.05 3.47 15.85
N ARG A 249 0.81 3.96 15.70
CA ARG A 249 0.54 5.31 15.18
C ARG A 249 1.09 6.36 16.13
N ALA A 250 1.81 7.34 15.58
CA ALA A 250 2.53 8.32 16.36
C ALA A 250 2.63 9.68 15.64
N ILE A 251 3.05 10.68 16.43
CA ILE A 251 3.46 12.00 15.97
C ILE A 251 4.98 12.12 16.16
N LEU A 252 5.72 12.18 15.05
CA LEU A 252 7.11 12.57 14.97
C LEU A 252 7.21 14.10 15.05
N SER A 253 8.13 14.60 15.87
CA SER A 253 8.41 16.03 16.01
C SER A 253 8.92 16.64 14.70
N GLU A 254 8.75 17.94 14.52
CA GLU A 254 9.18 18.65 13.30
C GLU A 254 10.70 18.54 13.04
N ASP A 255 11.50 18.50 14.11
CA ASP A 255 12.96 18.31 14.03
C ASP A 255 13.37 16.83 13.87
N GLY A 256 12.41 15.90 13.91
CA GLY A 256 12.61 14.46 13.82
C GLY A 256 13.32 13.83 15.03
N ALA A 257 13.52 14.59 16.12
CA ALA A 257 14.29 14.15 17.27
C ALA A 257 13.48 13.29 18.27
N SER A 258 12.16 13.49 18.36
CA SER A 258 11.29 12.78 19.29
C SER A 258 10.00 12.28 18.65
N VAL A 259 9.41 11.25 19.24
CA VAL A 259 8.18 10.62 18.75
C VAL A 259 7.24 10.30 19.90
N MET A 260 5.98 10.70 19.75
CA MET A 260 4.91 10.49 20.72
C MET A 260 3.90 9.49 20.14
N PRO A 261 3.71 8.30 20.75
CA PRO A 261 2.62 7.41 20.36
C PRO A 261 1.26 8.09 20.61
N LEU A 262 0.32 7.89 19.69
CA LEU A 262 -1.04 8.40 19.85
C LEU A 262 -1.74 7.68 21.02
N PRO A 263 -2.61 8.38 21.77
CA PRO A 263 -3.22 7.86 22.99
C PRO A 263 -4.15 6.67 22.75
N SER A 264 -4.76 6.60 21.56
CA SER A 264 -5.62 5.50 21.14
C SER A 264 -5.01 4.82 19.92
N GLN A 265 -5.06 3.50 19.89
CA GLN A 265 -4.60 2.69 18.76
C GLN A 265 -5.78 1.95 18.09
N ASP A 266 -6.97 2.02 18.66
CA ASP A 266 -8.15 1.32 18.12
C ASP A 266 -9.14 2.31 17.46
N GLU A 267 -8.82 3.61 17.47
CA GLU A 267 -9.64 4.66 16.85
C GLU A 267 -9.17 4.99 15.44
N GLN A 268 -10.07 4.84 14.45
CA GLN A 268 -9.75 5.15 13.05
C GLN A 268 -9.35 6.60 12.82
N SER A 269 -9.86 7.56 13.61
CA SER A 269 -9.47 8.98 13.57
C SER A 269 -7.96 9.17 13.72
N THR A 270 -7.28 8.26 14.42
CA THR A 270 -5.82 8.35 14.66
C THR A 270 -5.00 8.10 13.40
N LEU A 271 -5.55 7.47 12.36
CA LEU A 271 -4.97 7.48 11.01
C LEU A 271 -4.87 8.91 10.45
N SER A 272 -5.87 9.73 10.77
CA SER A 272 -5.94 11.14 10.43
C SER A 272 -5.16 12.04 11.38
N ASP A 273 -4.63 11.55 12.50
CA ASP A 273 -3.76 12.35 13.39
C ASP A 273 -2.27 12.01 13.20
N ALA A 274 -1.96 10.74 12.89
CA ALA A 274 -0.60 10.25 12.79
C ALA A 274 0.16 10.85 11.59
N ASN A 275 1.43 11.21 11.80
CA ASN A 275 2.38 11.53 10.74
C ASN A 275 3.50 10.46 10.64
N ALA A 276 3.45 9.43 11.47
CA ALA A 276 4.46 8.38 11.53
C ALA A 276 3.94 7.08 12.13
N PHE A 277 4.67 5.99 11.88
CA PHE A 277 4.57 4.75 12.66
C PHE A 277 5.86 4.52 13.44
N ILE A 278 5.75 4.18 14.72
CA ILE A 278 6.84 3.55 15.47
C ILE A 278 6.86 2.07 15.08
N ALA A 279 7.95 1.62 14.47
CA ALA A 279 8.11 0.24 14.02
C ALA A 279 8.88 -0.57 15.07
N LEU A 280 8.18 -1.50 15.71
CA LEU A 280 8.73 -2.47 16.66
C LEU A 280 8.95 -3.81 15.97
N THR A 281 10.09 -4.43 16.24
CA THR A 281 10.51 -5.72 15.70
C THR A 281 9.97 -6.87 16.54
N GLU A 282 10.06 -8.09 16.01
CA GLU A 282 9.63 -9.31 16.70
C GLU A 282 10.41 -9.59 18.00
N GLN A 283 11.56 -8.93 18.18
CA GLN A 283 12.41 -9.03 19.37
C GLN A 283 12.11 -7.96 20.42
N ASP A 284 11.35 -6.94 20.05
CA ASP A 284 11.00 -5.84 20.94
C ASP A 284 9.84 -6.25 21.85
N GLY A 285 9.99 -5.95 23.14
CA GLY A 285 8.94 -6.07 24.14
C GLY A 285 8.48 -4.69 24.58
N GLU A 286 8.62 -4.41 25.87
CA GLU A 286 8.39 -3.05 26.40
C GLU A 286 9.61 -2.16 26.16
N ILE A 287 9.38 -1.00 25.53
CA ILE A 287 10.39 0.03 25.31
C ILE A 287 10.07 1.23 26.19
N ALA A 288 10.98 1.53 27.10
CA ALA A 288 10.86 2.65 28.02
C ALA A 288 11.00 4.01 27.31
N ILE A 289 10.40 5.04 27.93
CA ILE A 289 10.58 6.45 27.56
C ILE A 289 12.07 6.83 27.42
N GLY A 290 12.37 7.68 26.44
CA GLY A 290 13.69 8.22 26.16
C GLY A 290 14.60 7.31 25.34
N LYS A 291 14.20 6.06 25.06
CA LYS A 291 14.91 5.16 24.14
C LYS A 291 14.70 5.58 22.70
N GLU A 292 15.70 5.32 21.86
CA GLU A 292 15.60 5.54 20.43
C GLU A 292 14.87 4.37 19.76
N VAL A 293 13.90 4.69 18.92
CA VAL A 293 13.11 3.73 18.14
C VAL A 293 13.18 4.05 16.65
N THR A 294 12.90 3.04 15.81
CA THR A 294 12.74 3.26 14.37
C THR A 294 11.37 3.86 14.10
N VAL A 295 11.33 4.99 13.40
CA VAL A 295 10.10 5.69 13.04
C VAL A 295 9.99 5.73 11.53
N VAL A 296 8.93 5.13 10.99
CA VAL A 296 8.55 5.21 9.57
C VAL A 296 7.77 6.50 9.36
N VAL A 297 8.28 7.38 8.51
CA VAL A 297 7.69 8.70 8.30
C VAL A 297 6.59 8.60 7.23
N LEU A 298 5.36 8.99 7.59
CA LEU A 298 4.24 9.07 6.66
C LEU A 298 4.23 10.42 5.94
N GLU A 299 3.63 10.47 4.76
CA GLU A 299 3.52 11.74 4.04
C GLU A 299 2.46 12.62 4.71
N ARG A 300 2.90 13.66 5.41
CA ARG A 300 2.10 14.86 5.63
C ARG A 300 2.91 16.08 5.26
N ARG A 301 2.45 16.71 4.18
CA ARG A 301 2.91 18.00 3.71
C ARG A 301 2.27 19.06 4.57
N TYR A 302 3.09 19.74 5.37
CA TYR A 302 2.80 21.01 6.03
C TYR A 302 1.62 21.00 7.03
N ILE A 303 1.93 21.31 8.28
CA ILE A 303 1.23 22.46 8.89
C ILE A 303 2.01 23.70 8.44
#